data_AF-A0A0P9RDN8-F1
#
_entry.id   AF-A0A0P9RDN8-F1
#
_cell.length_a   1.000
_cell.length_b   1.000
_cell.length_c   1.000
_cell.angle_alpha   90.00
_cell.angle_beta   90.00
_cell.angle_gamma   90.00
#
_symmetry.space_group_name_H-M   'P 1'
#
loop_
_entity.id
_entity.type
_entity.pdbx_description
1 polymer ?
#
loop_
_entity_poly.entity_id
_entity_poly.type
_entity_poly.pdbx_seq_one_letter_code
_entity_poly.pdbx_strand_id
1 'polypeptide(L)'
;MSAIQVDTSTQVNFTKLGEAWDVLDDMYGALGIATLKIGVTGNAFTKQNPIILKYHRYFRVKNMGFYIRDNYDFNGFQYLGTWTENRVLTKTETVIAITPQGQLIIKLKNGPFAAITNGNFRDYREKLGKGGDFVVYSDVLWEKADQIIDLGLLF
;
A
#
# COMPACT_ATOMS: atom_id res chain seq x y z
N MET A 1 14.48 -4.43 13.33
CA MET A 1 13.18 -5.08 13.12
C MET A 1 12.84 -5.00 11.64
N SER A 2 12.34 -6.08 11.06
CA SER A 2 11.84 -6.09 9.68
C SER A 2 10.46 -5.44 9.59
N ALA A 3 10.02 -5.06 8.39
CA ALA A 3 8.72 -4.45 8.17
C ALA A 3 7.55 -5.31 8.67
N ILE A 4 7.60 -6.63 8.47
CA ILE A 4 6.61 -7.59 8.99
C ILE A 4 6.54 -7.56 10.52
N GLN A 5 7.70 -7.52 11.19
CA GLN A 5 7.76 -7.44 12.65
C GLN A 5 7.17 -6.12 13.16
N VAL A 6 7.49 -5.00 12.49
CA VAL A 6 6.96 -3.67 12.84
C VAL A 6 5.45 -3.61 12.64
N ASP A 7 4.94 -4.12 11.52
CA ASP A 7 3.50 -4.22 11.19
C ASP A 7 2.72 -5.00 12.24
N THR A 8 3.30 -6.12 12.70
CA THR A 8 2.66 -6.98 13.70
C THR A 8 2.67 -6.39 15.12
N SER A 9 3.68 -5.58 15.47
CA SER A 9 3.95 -5.22 16.88
C SER A 9 3.77 -3.75 17.25
N THR A 10 3.72 -2.82 16.28
CA THR A 10 3.86 -1.38 16.58
C THR A 10 2.93 -0.47 15.78
N GLN A 11 1.93 -1.00 15.10
CA GLN A 11 1.15 -0.22 14.13
C GLN A 11 0.22 0.80 14.79
N VAL A 12 0.43 2.08 14.47
CA VAL A 12 -0.42 3.19 14.95
C VAL A 12 -1.10 3.92 13.80
N ASN A 13 -0.47 4.09 12.63
CA ASN A 13 -1.03 4.86 11.50
C ASN A 13 -0.52 4.39 10.13
N PHE A 14 -1.30 4.69 9.08
CA PHE A 14 -0.94 4.47 7.68
C PHE A 14 -1.50 5.58 6.78
N THR A 15 -0.91 5.73 5.59
CA THR A 15 -1.48 6.52 4.50
C THR A 15 -1.38 5.74 3.19
N LYS A 16 -2.33 5.97 2.28
CA LYS A 16 -2.24 5.42 0.93
C LYS A 16 -1.32 6.29 0.09
N LEU A 17 -0.58 5.66 -0.82
CA LEU A 17 0.25 6.30 -1.83
C LEU A 17 -0.20 5.81 -3.21
N GLY A 18 -0.30 6.75 -4.14
CA GLY A 18 -0.74 6.50 -5.50
C GLY A 18 -2.25 6.63 -5.71
N GLU A 19 -2.64 6.99 -6.93
CA GLU A 19 -4.02 7.08 -7.38
C GLU A 19 -4.25 6.29 -8.66
N ALA A 20 -5.50 5.89 -8.92
CA ALA A 20 -5.89 5.18 -10.14
C ALA A 20 -5.55 5.96 -11.44
N TRP A 21 -5.29 7.26 -11.35
CA TRP A 21 -4.99 8.16 -12.47
C TRP A 21 -3.51 8.56 -12.61
N ASP A 22 -2.62 8.08 -11.72
CA ASP A 22 -1.19 8.38 -11.78
C ASP A 22 -0.50 7.86 -13.05
N VAL A 23 0.64 8.45 -13.41
CA VAL A 23 1.42 7.98 -14.56
C VAL A 23 1.84 6.53 -14.32
N LEU A 24 1.60 5.67 -15.31
CA LEU A 24 2.11 4.30 -15.28
C LEU A 24 3.64 4.35 -15.50
N ASP A 25 4.37 4.36 -14.39
CA ASP A 25 5.83 4.22 -14.33
C ASP A 25 6.22 2.88 -13.67
N ASP A 26 7.51 2.61 -13.54
CA ASP A 26 7.99 1.34 -12.95
C ASP A 26 7.53 1.17 -11.50
N MET A 27 7.40 2.28 -10.75
CA MET A 27 6.96 2.25 -9.35
C MET A 27 5.47 1.91 -9.25
N TYR A 28 4.61 2.59 -10.01
CA TYR A 28 3.19 2.31 -10.09
C TYR A 28 2.92 0.93 -10.70
N GLY A 29 3.72 0.49 -11.67
CA GLY A 29 3.65 -0.84 -12.25
C GLY A 29 4.01 -1.95 -11.24
N ALA A 30 4.95 -1.68 -10.34
CA ALA A 30 5.38 -2.64 -9.32
C ALA A 30 4.45 -2.67 -8.08
N LEU A 31 3.89 -1.53 -7.69
CA LEU A 31 3.23 -1.35 -6.39
C LEU A 31 1.75 -0.92 -6.48
N GLY A 32 1.26 -0.53 -7.66
CA GLY A 32 -0.10 -0.02 -7.85
C GLY A 32 -0.45 1.11 -6.86
N ILE A 33 -1.52 0.89 -6.07
CA ILE A 33 -1.88 1.75 -4.94
C ILE A 33 -1.35 1.09 -3.66
N ALA A 34 -0.16 1.50 -3.26
CA ALA A 34 0.50 0.95 -2.08
C ALA A 34 0.11 1.67 -0.79
N THR A 35 0.36 1.03 0.35
CA THR A 35 0.18 1.63 1.67
C THR A 35 1.53 1.96 2.30
N LEU A 36 1.76 3.23 2.62
CA LEU A 36 2.84 3.63 3.52
C LEU A 36 2.41 3.43 4.96
N LYS A 37 3.14 2.59 5.68
CA LYS A 37 2.94 2.30 7.10
C LYS A 37 3.97 3.02 7.96
N ILE A 38 3.54 3.45 9.14
CA ILE A 38 4.41 4.08 10.14
C ILE A 38 4.31 3.30 11.46
N GLY A 39 5.44 2.83 11.95
CA GLY A 39 5.58 2.18 13.26
C GLY A 39 6.49 2.98 14.18
N VAL A 40 6.27 2.90 15.49
CA VAL A 40 7.11 3.60 16.48
C VAL A 40 7.72 2.64 17.48
N THR A 41 8.94 2.94 17.91
CA THR A 41 9.65 2.19 18.95
C THR A 41 10.05 3.15 20.05
N GLY A 42 10.04 2.70 21.30
CA GLY A 42 10.17 3.61 22.43
C GLY A 42 10.01 2.92 23.77
N ASN A 43 9.83 3.72 24.82
CA ASN A 43 9.58 3.23 26.16
C ASN A 43 8.35 3.89 26.77
N ALA A 44 7.49 3.06 27.36
CA ALA A 44 6.42 3.54 28.23
C ALA A 44 6.99 3.91 29.60
N PHE A 45 6.49 4.99 30.19
CA PHE A 45 6.85 5.41 31.54
C PHE A 45 5.66 6.11 32.20
N THR A 46 5.68 6.19 33.53
CA THR A 46 4.66 6.88 34.31
C THR A 46 5.24 8.09 35.01
N LYS A 47 4.47 9.19 35.09
CA LYS A 47 4.77 10.29 36.01
C LYS A 47 3.55 10.53 36.89
N GLN A 48 3.79 10.74 38.19
CA GLN A 48 2.73 11.19 39.08
C GLN A 48 2.44 12.66 38.80
N ASN A 49 1.17 12.99 38.58
CA ASN A 49 0.76 14.38 38.53
C ASN A 49 0.70 14.92 39.97
N PRO A 50 1.50 15.95 40.32
CA PRO A 50 1.60 16.44 41.69
C PRO A 50 0.31 17.11 42.19
N ILE A 51 -0.57 17.55 41.28
CA ILE A 51 -1.83 18.25 41.63
C ILE A 51 -2.95 17.24 41.93
N ILE A 52 -3.16 16.28 41.04
CA ILE A 52 -4.27 15.31 41.16
C ILE A 52 -3.85 14.00 41.84
N LEU A 53 -2.57 13.87 42.22
CA LEU A 53 -1.95 12.69 42.85
C LEU A 53 -2.10 11.37 42.09
N LYS A 54 -2.57 11.40 40.85
CA LYS A 54 -2.73 10.24 39.97
C LYS A 54 -1.51 10.04 39.07
N TYR A 55 -1.24 8.79 38.72
CA TYR A 55 -0.24 8.44 37.73
C TYR A 55 -0.79 8.69 36.32
N HIS A 56 -0.01 9.40 35.51
CA HIS A 56 -0.21 9.57 34.08
C HIS A 56 0.80 8.69 33.33
N ARG A 57 0.35 8.04 32.27
CA ARG A 57 1.18 7.20 31.40
C ARG A 57 1.60 7.99 30.18
N TYR A 58 2.86 7.80 29.81
CA TYR A 58 3.47 8.40 28.63
C TYR A 58 4.23 7.35 27.85
N PHE A 59 4.39 7.59 26.56
CA PHE A 59 5.28 6.81 25.70
C PHE A 59 6.29 7.74 25.04
N ARG A 60 7.58 7.54 25.30
CA ARG A 60 8.66 8.26 24.62
C ARG A 60 9.05 7.48 23.37
N VAL A 61 8.72 8.03 22.21
CA VAL A 61 9.19 7.53 20.92
C VAL A 61 10.69 7.78 20.82
N LYS A 62 11.43 6.75 20.42
CA LYS A 62 12.88 6.76 20.14
C LYS A 62 13.16 6.71 18.64
N ASN A 63 12.40 5.89 17.89
CA ASN A 63 12.53 5.80 16.44
C ASN A 63 11.16 5.65 15.79
N MET A 64 11.02 6.23 14.60
CA MET A 64 9.91 6.03 13.68
C MET A 64 10.40 5.17 12.51
N GLY A 65 9.65 4.15 12.16
CA GLY A 65 9.90 3.27 11.02
C GLY A 65 8.88 3.50 9.94
N PHE A 66 9.33 3.73 8.71
CA PHE A 66 8.51 3.92 7.52
C PHE A 66 8.75 2.76 6.55
N TYR A 67 7.68 2.13 6.07
CA TYR A 67 7.79 1.03 5.11
C TYR A 67 6.53 0.93 4.26
N ILE A 68 6.68 0.37 3.06
CA ILE A 68 5.58 0.09 2.16
C ILE A 68 5.06 -1.31 2.45
N ARG A 69 3.73 -1.44 2.46
CA ARG A 69 3.01 -2.71 2.41
C ARG A 69 2.05 -2.67 1.23
N ASP A 70 2.11 -3.72 0.40
CA ASP A 70 1.19 -3.88 -0.71
C ASP A 70 0.58 -5.30 -0.72
N ASN A 71 -0.69 -5.38 -1.10
CA ASN A 71 -1.38 -6.65 -1.33
C ASN A 71 -1.36 -6.91 -2.83
N TYR A 72 -0.46 -7.77 -3.26
CA TYR A 72 -0.42 -8.24 -4.63
C TYR A 72 -1.35 -9.45 -4.77
N ASP A 73 -2.62 -9.17 -4.95
CA ASP A 73 -3.65 -10.17 -5.19
C ASP A 73 -4.49 -9.81 -6.41
N PHE A 74 -4.95 -10.83 -7.14
CA PHE A 74 -5.74 -10.65 -8.36
C PHE A 74 -7.20 -10.99 -8.13
N ASN A 75 -7.78 -10.64 -6.97
CA ASN A 75 -9.19 -10.85 -6.71
C ASN A 75 -10.04 -9.72 -7.30
N GLY A 76 -11.34 -9.99 -7.47
CA GLY A 76 -12.29 -9.00 -7.98
C GLY A 76 -12.01 -8.52 -9.42
N PHE A 77 -12.62 -7.39 -9.77
CA PHE A 77 -12.40 -6.72 -11.05
C PHE A 77 -11.44 -5.54 -10.87
N GLN A 78 -10.35 -5.54 -11.62
CA GLN A 78 -9.43 -4.42 -11.73
C GLN A 78 -8.82 -4.42 -13.12
N TYR A 79 -8.75 -3.23 -13.71
CA TYR A 79 -8.06 -3.01 -14.97
C TYR A 79 -6.58 -2.72 -14.71
N LEU A 80 -5.70 -3.45 -15.38
CA LEU A 80 -4.24 -3.43 -15.17
C LEU A 80 -3.48 -2.78 -16.34
N GLY A 81 -4.20 -2.17 -17.27
CA GLY A 81 -3.63 -1.49 -18.43
C GLY A 81 -3.94 -2.19 -19.75
N THR A 82 -3.59 -1.51 -20.85
CA THR A 82 -3.67 -2.08 -22.20
C THR A 82 -2.26 -2.44 -22.64
N TRP A 83 -2.08 -3.69 -23.00
CA TRP A 83 -0.79 -4.27 -23.33
C TRP A 83 -0.71 -4.48 -24.84
N THR A 84 0.41 -4.07 -25.42
CA THR A 84 0.83 -4.44 -26.77
C THR A 84 1.86 -5.55 -26.67
N GLU A 85 2.31 -6.06 -27.82
CA GLU A 85 3.40 -7.05 -27.86
C GLU A 85 4.67 -6.59 -27.12
N ASN A 86 4.97 -5.28 -27.14
CA ASN A 86 6.27 -4.77 -26.70
C ASN A 86 6.23 -3.88 -25.46
N ARG A 87 5.04 -3.44 -25.02
CA ARG A 87 4.88 -2.51 -23.90
C ARG A 87 3.45 -2.37 -23.43
N VAL A 88 3.29 -1.83 -22.22
CA VAL A 88 2.00 -1.28 -21.77
C VAL A 88 1.83 0.12 -22.37
N LEU A 89 0.61 0.43 -22.80
CA LEU A 89 0.27 1.75 -23.34
C LEU A 89 0.06 2.75 -22.20
N THR A 90 0.45 4.00 -22.44
CA THR A 90 0.19 5.08 -21.50
C THR A 90 -1.30 5.42 -21.46
N LYS A 91 -1.72 6.15 -20.44
CA LYS A 91 -3.10 6.66 -20.33
C LYS A 91 -3.47 7.61 -21.48
N THR A 92 -2.52 8.39 -21.99
CA THR A 92 -2.75 9.26 -23.16
C THR A 92 -2.91 8.46 -24.45
N GLU A 93 -2.26 7.31 -24.56
CA GLU A 93 -2.43 6.38 -25.69
C GLU A 93 -3.69 5.51 -25.56
N THR A 94 -4.28 5.46 -24.37
CA THR A 94 -5.38 4.57 -23.97
C THR A 94 -6.57 5.37 -23.48
N VAL A 95 -7.54 5.66 -24.35
CA VAL A 95 -8.77 6.35 -23.91
C VAL A 95 -9.77 5.32 -23.39
N ILE A 96 -10.08 5.36 -22.10
CA ILE A 96 -11.04 4.46 -21.44
C ILE A 96 -12.36 5.21 -21.18
N ALA A 97 -13.47 4.70 -21.70
CA ALA A 97 -14.82 5.18 -21.41
C ALA A 97 -15.64 4.04 -20.77
N ILE A 98 -16.31 4.32 -19.65
CA ILE A 98 -17.26 3.38 -19.04
C ILE A 98 -18.63 3.63 -19.66
N THR A 99 -19.22 2.60 -20.27
CA THR A 99 -20.60 2.65 -20.77
C THR A 99 -21.60 2.67 -19.61
N PRO A 100 -22.84 3.16 -19.83
CA PRO A 100 -23.90 3.06 -18.82
C PRO A 100 -24.16 1.63 -18.32
N GLN A 101 -23.81 0.62 -19.11
CA GLN A 101 -23.88 -0.80 -18.76
C GLN A 101 -22.64 -1.34 -18.02
N GLY A 102 -21.69 -0.47 -17.65
CA GLY A 102 -20.47 -0.84 -16.93
C GLY A 102 -19.37 -1.49 -17.79
N GLN A 103 -19.55 -1.54 -19.11
CA GLN A 103 -18.52 -2.07 -20.03
C GLN A 103 -17.47 -1.01 -20.33
N LEU A 104 -16.19 -1.41 -20.31
CA LEU A 104 -15.06 -0.54 -20.66
C LEU A 104 -14.87 -0.52 -22.18
N ILE A 105 -14.99 0.66 -22.79
CA ILE A 105 -14.60 0.94 -24.17
C ILE A 105 -13.20 1.53 -24.14
N ILE A 106 -12.27 0.91 -24.87
CA ILE A 106 -10.89 1.39 -24.98
C ILE A 106 -10.59 1.77 -26.43
N LYS A 107 -10.30 3.04 -26.69
CA LYS A 107 -9.86 3.53 -28.01
C LYS A 107 -8.34 3.61 -28.03
N LEU A 108 -7.73 2.89 -28.98
CA LEU A 108 -6.30 2.58 -28.98
C LEU A 108 -5.65 2.89 -30.32
N LYS A 109 -4.33 3.10 -30.29
CA LYS A 109 -3.48 3.28 -31.47
C LYS A 109 -3.53 2.03 -32.37
N ASN A 110 -3.22 2.20 -33.65
CA ASN A 110 -3.15 1.11 -34.64
C ASN A 110 -2.20 -0.02 -34.19
N GLY A 111 -2.67 -1.28 -34.27
CA GLY A 111 -1.90 -2.49 -33.94
C GLY A 111 -2.67 -3.45 -33.02
N PRO A 112 -2.21 -4.71 -32.86
CA PRO A 112 -2.80 -5.63 -31.89
C PRO A 112 -2.52 -5.18 -30.45
N PHE A 113 -3.54 -5.29 -29.61
CA PHE A 113 -3.48 -4.97 -28.19
C PHE A 113 -4.44 -5.85 -27.40
N ALA A 114 -4.27 -5.90 -26.08
CA ALA A 114 -5.19 -6.55 -25.16
C ALA A 114 -5.44 -5.68 -23.93
N ALA A 115 -6.70 -5.55 -23.54
CA ALA A 115 -7.08 -4.99 -22.24
C ALA A 115 -6.83 -6.05 -21.17
N ILE A 116 -5.92 -5.78 -20.23
CA ILE A 116 -5.55 -6.74 -19.20
C ILE A 116 -6.28 -6.39 -17.90
N THR A 117 -6.84 -7.41 -17.27
CA THR A 117 -7.54 -7.33 -15.99
C THR A 117 -7.05 -8.40 -15.02
N ASN A 118 -7.43 -8.29 -13.75
CA ASN A 118 -7.23 -9.38 -12.77
C ASN A 118 -7.77 -10.73 -13.26
N GLY A 119 -8.84 -10.73 -14.08
CA GLY A 119 -9.38 -11.95 -14.68
C GLY A 119 -8.37 -12.69 -15.56
N ASN A 120 -7.60 -11.95 -16.38
CA ASN A 120 -6.59 -12.57 -17.25
C ASN A 120 -5.46 -13.23 -16.45
N PHE A 121 -5.08 -12.66 -15.32
CA PHE A 121 -4.10 -13.27 -14.41
C PHE A 121 -4.64 -14.54 -13.74
N ARG A 122 -5.92 -14.55 -13.35
CA ARG A 122 -6.57 -15.75 -12.81
C ARG A 122 -6.66 -16.86 -13.86
N ASP A 123 -7.08 -16.54 -15.07
CA ASP A 123 -7.12 -17.51 -16.19
C ASP A 123 -5.73 -18.11 -16.47
N TYR A 124 -4.68 -17.28 -16.45
CA TYR A 124 -3.30 -17.74 -16.59
C TYR A 124 -2.89 -18.69 -15.46
N ARG A 125 -3.22 -18.33 -14.21
CA ARG A 125 -2.95 -19.14 -13.01
C ARG A 125 -3.65 -20.50 -13.09
N GLU A 126 -4.92 -20.53 -13.48
CA GLU A 126 -5.69 -21.77 -13.64
C GLU A 126 -5.12 -22.66 -14.74
N LYS A 127 -4.73 -22.08 -15.88
CA LYS A 127 -4.22 -22.85 -17.03
C LYS A 127 -2.83 -23.43 -16.81
N LEU A 128 -1.94 -22.69 -16.15
CA LEU A 128 -0.52 -23.06 -16.04
C LEU A 128 -0.09 -23.50 -14.65
N GLY A 129 -0.94 -23.34 -13.63
CA GLY A 129 -0.60 -23.61 -12.24
C GLY A 129 0.52 -22.70 -11.70
N LYS A 130 0.71 -21.51 -12.29
CA LYS A 130 1.78 -20.57 -11.95
C LYS A 130 1.22 -19.26 -11.39
N GLY A 131 1.98 -18.64 -10.50
CA GLY A 131 1.61 -17.40 -9.81
C GLY A 131 0.99 -17.65 -8.43
N GLY A 132 0.65 -16.56 -7.73
CA GLY A 132 0.07 -16.61 -6.39
C GLY A 132 -0.23 -15.20 -5.90
N ASP A 133 -0.91 -15.12 -4.76
CA ASP A 133 -1.18 -13.86 -4.07
C ASP A 133 -0.14 -13.67 -2.96
N PHE A 134 0.38 -12.46 -2.80
CA PHE A 134 1.42 -12.18 -1.82
C PHE A 134 1.26 -10.81 -1.20
N VAL A 135 1.74 -10.68 0.04
CA VAL A 135 1.90 -9.38 0.68
C VAL A 135 3.35 -8.98 0.54
N VAL A 136 3.59 -7.86 -0.13
CA VAL A 136 4.93 -7.29 -0.29
C VAL A 136 5.19 -6.33 0.85
N TYR A 137 6.39 -6.41 1.40
CA TYR A 137 6.92 -5.41 2.32
C TYR A 137 8.23 -4.85 1.78
N SER A 138 8.42 -3.54 1.86
CA SER A 138 9.73 -2.94 1.64
C SER A 138 10.63 -3.15 2.87
N ASP A 139 11.90 -2.78 2.72
CA ASP A 139 12.75 -2.50 3.88
C ASP A 139 12.18 -1.34 4.71
N VAL A 140 12.55 -1.28 5.98
CA VAL A 140 12.13 -0.21 6.89
C VAL A 140 13.16 0.91 6.88
N LEU A 141 12.72 2.11 6.52
CA LEU A 141 13.47 3.34 6.76
C LEU A 141 13.27 3.77 8.21
N TRP A 142 14.34 3.79 8.99
CA TRP A 142 14.32 4.17 10.41
C TRP A 142 14.84 5.59 10.61
N GLU A 143 14.02 6.43 11.22
CA GLU A 143 14.37 7.79 11.63
C GLU A 143 14.35 7.92 13.14
N LYS A 144 15.33 8.65 13.70
CA LYS A 144 15.32 8.98 15.13
C LYS A 144 14.22 9.99 15.40
N ALA A 145 13.50 9.80 16.50
CA ALA A 145 12.50 10.74 16.98
C ALA A 145 12.60 10.88 18.50
N ASP A 146 12.16 12.03 19.02
CA ASP A 146 12.11 12.29 20.46
C ASP A 146 10.78 12.96 20.82
N GLN A 147 9.69 12.26 20.52
CA GLN A 147 8.33 12.71 20.78
C GLN A 147 7.75 11.96 21.97
N ILE A 148 6.96 12.64 22.79
CA ILE A 148 6.24 12.03 23.91
C ILE A 148 4.75 12.00 23.56
N ILE A 149 4.18 10.80 23.58
CA ILE A 149 2.75 10.57 23.41
C ILE A 149 2.13 10.42 24.80
N ASP A 150 1.10 11.19 25.07
CA ASP A 150 0.28 11.04 26.28
C ASP A 150 -0.68 9.85 26.10
N LEU A 151 -0.63 8.90 27.04
CA LEU A 151 -1.49 7.71 27.06
C LEU A 151 -2.62 7.83 28.10
N GLY A 152 -2.72 8.95 28.81
CA GLY A 152 -3.74 9.26 29.80
C GLY A 152 -3.47 8.68 31.19
N LEU A 153 -4.48 8.81 32.05
CA LEU A 153 -4.43 8.38 33.46
C LEU A 153 -4.33 6.85 33.59
N LEU A 154 -3.63 6.40 34.63
CA LEU A 154 -3.76 5.04 35.15
C LEU A 154 -5.07 4.97 35.97
N PHE A 155 -5.89 3.94 35.73
CA PHE A 155 -7.12 3.70 36.49
C PHE A 155 -6.81 3.23 37.91
#